data_AF-L1IMI9-F1
#
_entry.id   AF-L1IMI9-F1
#
_cell.length_a   1.000
_cell.length_b   1.000
_cell.length_c   1.000
_cell.angle_alpha   90.00
_cell.angle_beta   90.00
_cell.angle_gamma   90.00
#
_symmetry.space_group_name_H-M   'P 1'
#
loop_
_entity.id
_entity.type
_entity.pdbx_description
1 polymer ?
#
loop_
_entity_poly.entity_id
_entity_poly.type
_entity_poly.pdbx_seq_one_letter_code
_entity_poly.pdbx_strand_id
1 'polypeptide(L)'
;MEVKERQEAETATSVLPRKGKKKGILKKAKPMTQEAAEKRKLLEEYRKKIESQLLAKVERERKVLVMCRRLFENDSVSLEELEETGEWISIQDYEDATKERALKGLCGYPLCHRSLQDASKPVGKSQILFERRTVSSVKGRKYFCSEGCGMASSIFKGSLQAYRPMKDVSEEMVRLRAPGLSSLTPVSSLFFP
;
A
#
# COMPACT_ATOMS: atom_id res chain seq x y z
N MET A 1 15.91 -37.57 10.22
CA MET A 1 16.81 -37.11 9.13
C MET A 1 17.21 -35.70 9.46
N GLU A 2 18.36 -35.50 10.10
CA GLU A 2 18.84 -34.16 10.46
C GLU A 2 19.67 -33.56 9.32
N VAL A 3 19.42 -32.29 9.00
CA VAL A 3 20.29 -31.48 8.12
C VAL A 3 21.10 -30.56 9.03
N LYS A 4 22.41 -30.79 9.09
CA LYS A 4 23.32 -30.13 10.03
C LYS A 4 23.60 -28.67 9.65
N GLU A 5 23.88 -27.87 10.66
CA GLU A 5 24.57 -26.58 10.53
C GLU A 5 25.92 -26.72 9.80
N ARG A 6 26.33 -25.65 9.11
CA ARG A 6 27.72 -25.36 8.77
C ARG A 6 27.96 -23.86 8.88
N GLN A 7 29.07 -23.49 9.51
CA GLN A 7 29.59 -22.12 9.59
C GLN A 7 31.06 -22.11 9.08
N GLU A 8 31.63 -20.90 8.99
CA GLU A 8 33.07 -20.58 8.96
C GLU A 8 33.91 -20.82 7.68
N ALA A 9 35.13 -20.25 7.70
CA ALA A 9 36.14 -20.06 6.63
C ALA A 9 35.68 -19.17 5.45
N GLU A 10 36.15 -17.93 5.24
CA GLU A 10 37.47 -17.26 5.39
C GLU A 10 38.62 -17.77 4.51
N THR A 11 39.14 -16.87 3.66
CA THR A 11 40.56 -16.61 3.28
C THR A 11 40.55 -15.54 2.16
N ALA A 12 41.23 -14.38 2.24
CA ALA A 12 42.69 -14.12 2.24
C ALA A 12 43.34 -14.41 0.85
N THR A 13 44.30 -13.68 0.28
CA THR A 13 45.05 -12.42 0.57
C THR A 13 45.83 -12.01 -0.72
N SER A 14 46.50 -10.87 -0.95
CA SER A 14 46.76 -9.56 -0.28
C SER A 14 47.47 -8.62 -1.28
N VAL A 15 47.44 -7.28 -1.09
CA VAL A 15 48.44 -6.35 -1.70
C VAL A 15 48.96 -5.35 -0.64
N LEU A 16 50.26 -5.02 -0.74
CA LEU A 16 51.09 -4.42 0.32
C LEU A 16 51.12 -2.86 0.35
N PRO A 17 51.60 -2.24 1.44
CA PRO A 17 51.29 -0.83 1.75
C PRO A 17 52.23 0.20 1.09
N ARG A 18 51.66 1.35 0.69
CA ARG A 18 52.45 2.52 0.23
C ARG A 18 52.74 3.50 1.37
N LYS A 19 53.95 3.41 1.94
CA LYS A 19 54.49 4.39 2.91
C LYS A 19 54.69 5.77 2.25
N GLY A 20 53.70 6.66 2.35
CA GLY A 20 53.76 8.03 1.84
C GLY A 20 53.72 9.08 2.96
N LYS A 21 54.82 9.26 3.71
CA LYS A 21 54.88 10.12 4.91
C LYS A 21 54.91 11.63 4.58
N LYS A 22 53.91 12.12 3.84
CA LYS A 22 53.69 13.57 3.64
C LYS A 22 53.37 14.19 5.00
N LYS A 23 54.33 14.92 5.59
CA LYS A 23 54.07 15.86 6.70
C LYS A 23 53.26 17.05 6.16
N GLY A 24 52.00 16.80 5.82
CA GLY A 24 51.05 17.88 5.57
C GLY A 24 50.94 18.72 6.83
N ILE A 25 51.17 20.03 6.72
CA ILE A 25 50.92 20.97 7.80
C ILE A 25 49.48 20.76 8.26
N LEU A 26 49.28 20.55 9.57
CA LEU A 26 47.97 20.57 10.19
C LEU A 26 47.41 21.98 10.06
N LYS A 27 46.77 22.26 8.92
CA LYS A 27 45.98 23.48 8.70
C LYS A 27 44.90 23.47 9.76
N LYS A 28 45.08 24.29 10.82
CA LYS A 28 44.11 24.43 11.91
C LYS A 28 42.74 24.65 11.27
N ALA A 29 41.76 23.84 11.69
CA ALA A 29 40.41 23.94 11.13
C ALA A 29 39.93 25.38 11.29
N LYS A 30 39.57 26.04 10.18
CA LYS A 30 39.15 27.43 10.19
C LYS A 30 37.92 27.53 11.11
N PRO A 31 37.90 28.43 12.12
CA PRO A 31 36.82 28.46 13.10
C PRO A 31 35.48 28.62 12.37
N MET A 32 34.53 27.76 12.73
CA MET A 32 33.21 27.73 12.12
C MET A 32 32.46 29.02 12.48
N THR A 33 31.98 29.76 11.48
CA THR A 33 31.20 30.98 11.72
C THR A 33 29.89 30.63 12.42
N GLN A 34 29.34 31.57 13.20
CA GLN A 34 28.08 31.38 13.94
C GLN A 34 26.93 31.00 12.98
N GLU A 35 26.83 31.72 11.85
CA GLU A 35 25.94 31.41 10.72
C GLU A 35 26.07 29.95 10.22
N ALA A 36 27.29 29.42 10.10
CA ALA A 36 27.52 28.03 9.69
C ALA A 36 27.17 27.01 10.80
N ALA A 37 27.20 27.40 12.08
CA ALA A 37 26.70 26.60 13.18
C ALA A 37 25.16 26.57 13.21
N GLU A 38 24.53 27.73 13.02
CA GLU A 38 23.06 27.89 12.98
C GLU A 38 22.44 27.17 11.78
N LYS A 39 23.01 27.35 10.58
CA LYS A 39 22.60 26.63 9.37
C LYS A 39 22.71 25.12 9.52
N ARG A 40 23.66 24.62 10.31
CA ARG A 40 23.76 23.18 10.64
C ARG A 40 22.65 22.72 11.58
N LYS A 41 22.28 23.51 12.60
CA LYS A 41 21.14 23.20 13.50
C LYS A 41 19.83 23.14 12.71
N LEU A 42 19.55 24.16 11.90
CA LEU A 42 18.34 24.25 11.07
C LEU A 42 18.21 23.05 10.10
N LEU A 43 19.31 22.64 9.47
CA LEU A 43 19.33 21.46 8.59
C LEU A 43 19.10 20.15 9.35
N GLU A 44 19.58 20.05 10.59
CA GLU A 44 19.41 18.87 11.45
C GLU A 44 17.98 18.76 11.99
N GLU A 45 17.36 19.88 12.37
CA GLU A 45 15.94 19.97 12.74
C GLU A 45 15.03 19.61 11.55
N TYR A 46 15.34 20.12 10.36
CA TYR A 46 14.61 19.82 9.13
C TYR A 46 14.74 18.33 8.73
N ARG A 47 15.93 17.73 8.87
CA ARG A 47 16.15 16.29 8.67
C ARG A 47 15.28 15.45 9.59
N LYS A 48 15.29 15.73 10.90
CA LYS A 48 14.46 15.00 11.89
C LYS A 48 12.97 15.10 11.60
N LYS A 49 12.51 16.26 11.08
CA LYS A 49 11.10 16.44 10.67
C LYS A 49 10.74 15.70 9.37
N ILE A 50 11.70 15.48 8.46
CA ILE A 50 11.53 14.59 7.30
C ILE A 50 11.54 13.12 7.75
N GLU A 51 12.50 12.71 8.58
CA GLU A 51 12.64 11.32 9.06
C GLU A 51 11.40 10.85 9.83
N SER A 52 10.84 11.68 10.71
CA SER A 52 9.59 11.34 11.42
C SER A 52 8.39 11.23 10.47
N GLN A 53 8.30 12.09 9.44
CA GLN A 53 7.26 11.99 8.40
C GLN A 53 7.42 10.73 7.53
N LEU A 54 8.65 10.32 7.20
CA LEU A 54 8.92 9.09 6.46
C LEU A 54 8.55 7.85 7.28
N LEU A 55 8.92 7.81 8.57
CA LEU A 55 8.52 6.74 9.48
C LEU A 55 6.98 6.66 9.63
N ALA A 56 6.32 7.80 9.84
CA ALA A 56 4.85 7.88 9.90
C ALA A 56 4.15 7.54 8.56
N LYS A 57 4.85 7.64 7.42
CA LYS A 57 4.35 7.10 6.15
C LYS A 57 4.50 5.57 6.09
N VAL A 58 5.70 5.05 6.39
CA VAL A 58 5.99 3.61 6.38
C VAL A 58 5.03 2.83 7.29
N GLU A 59 4.71 3.35 8.47
CA GLU A 59 3.81 2.66 9.40
C GLU A 59 2.34 2.64 8.94
N ARG A 60 1.88 3.70 8.26
CA ARG A 60 0.55 3.70 7.62
C ARG A 60 0.50 2.75 6.43
N GLU A 61 1.53 2.72 5.59
CA GLU A 61 1.64 1.73 4.49
C GLU A 61 1.60 0.30 5.03
N ARG A 62 2.30 0.00 6.13
CA ARG A 62 2.22 -1.30 6.82
C ARG A 62 0.80 -1.63 7.30
N LYS A 63 0.12 -0.71 8.00
CA LYS A 63 -1.28 -0.89 8.42
C LYS A 63 -2.19 -1.21 7.23
N VAL A 64 -2.12 -0.42 6.16
CA VAL A 64 -2.95 -0.64 4.95
C VAL A 64 -2.68 -2.00 4.33
N LEU A 65 -1.41 -2.41 4.21
CA LEU A 65 -1.04 -3.73 3.69
C LEU A 65 -1.58 -4.88 4.57
N VAL A 66 -1.60 -4.73 5.90
CA VAL A 66 -2.21 -5.71 6.81
C VAL A 66 -3.73 -5.78 6.62
N MET A 67 -4.41 -4.64 6.47
CA MET A 67 -5.86 -4.62 6.25
C MET A 67 -6.25 -5.21 4.89
N CYS A 68 -5.56 -4.84 3.81
CA CYS A 68 -5.77 -5.43 2.48
C CYS A 68 -5.52 -6.94 2.52
N ARG A 69 -4.45 -7.39 3.19
CA ARG A 69 -4.12 -8.81 3.37
C ARG A 69 -5.23 -9.59 4.06
N ARG A 70 -5.79 -9.08 5.18
CA ARG A 70 -6.94 -9.70 5.88
C ARG A 70 -8.11 -9.97 4.94
N LEU A 71 -8.41 -9.05 4.02
CA LEU A 71 -9.53 -9.18 3.07
C LEU A 71 -9.38 -10.34 2.08
N PHE A 72 -8.16 -10.77 1.74
CA PHE A 72 -7.94 -11.85 0.76
C PHE A 72 -7.20 -13.08 1.29
N GLU A 73 -6.63 -13.07 2.49
CA GLU A 73 -6.09 -14.28 3.13
C GLU A 73 -7.18 -15.16 3.76
N ASN A 74 -8.24 -14.56 4.31
CA ASN A 74 -9.33 -15.30 4.95
C ASN A 74 -10.46 -15.66 3.95
N ASP A 75 -11.04 -16.87 4.08
CA ASP A 75 -12.17 -17.31 3.24
C ASP A 75 -13.40 -16.40 3.38
N SER A 76 -13.65 -15.90 4.59
CA SER A 76 -14.59 -14.80 4.85
C SER A 76 -14.11 -13.95 6.01
N VAL A 77 -14.52 -12.68 5.99
CA VAL A 77 -14.21 -11.63 6.97
C VAL A 77 -15.50 -11.29 7.74
N SER A 78 -15.39 -10.85 8.99
CA SER A 78 -16.55 -10.38 9.78
C SER A 78 -17.05 -9.00 9.29
N LEU A 79 -18.25 -8.58 9.73
CA LEU A 79 -18.74 -7.23 9.43
C LEU A 79 -17.85 -6.16 10.09
N GLU A 80 -17.52 -6.36 11.37
CA GLU A 80 -16.67 -5.48 12.17
C GLU A 80 -15.27 -5.35 11.54
N GLU A 81 -14.66 -6.47 11.13
CA GLU A 81 -13.37 -6.48 10.44
C GLU A 81 -13.44 -5.76 9.08
N LEU A 82 -14.55 -5.89 8.35
CA LEU A 82 -14.75 -5.20 7.07
C LEU A 82 -14.88 -3.68 7.27
N GLU A 83 -15.62 -3.25 8.29
CA GLU A 83 -15.73 -1.84 8.69
C GLU A 83 -14.37 -1.28 9.16
N GLU A 84 -13.63 -2.02 10.00
CA GLU A 84 -12.24 -1.70 10.36
C GLU A 84 -11.33 -1.55 9.13
N THR A 85 -11.43 -2.43 8.13
CA THR A 85 -10.59 -2.27 6.92
C THR A 85 -10.98 -1.04 6.10
N GLY A 86 -12.28 -0.75 6.00
CA GLY A 86 -12.81 0.42 5.30
C GLY A 86 -12.33 1.75 5.88
N GLU A 87 -11.94 1.76 7.15
CA GLU A 87 -11.32 2.91 7.81
C GLU A 87 -9.89 3.24 7.32
N TRP A 88 -9.18 2.31 6.67
CA TRP A 88 -7.77 2.46 6.27
C TRP A 88 -7.51 2.35 4.76
N ILE A 89 -8.33 1.60 4.03
CA ILE A 89 -8.13 1.33 2.60
C ILE A 89 -8.77 2.38 1.69
N SER A 90 -8.25 2.54 0.46
CA SER A 90 -8.93 3.29 -0.60
C SER A 90 -9.84 2.41 -1.47
N ILE A 91 -10.64 3.04 -2.34
CA ILE A 91 -11.40 2.36 -3.40
C ILE A 91 -10.50 1.44 -4.26
N GLN A 92 -9.26 1.85 -4.56
CA GLN A 92 -8.33 1.06 -5.39
C GLN A 92 -7.79 -0.15 -4.63
N ASP A 93 -7.39 0.04 -3.37
CA ASP A 93 -6.95 -1.04 -2.48
C ASP A 93 -8.03 -2.13 -2.32
N TYR A 94 -9.29 -1.72 -2.19
CA TYR A 94 -10.43 -2.65 -2.15
C TYR A 94 -10.66 -3.37 -3.48
N GLU A 95 -10.60 -2.67 -4.62
CA GLU A 95 -10.70 -3.32 -5.93
C GLU A 95 -9.64 -4.42 -6.08
N ASP A 96 -8.40 -4.14 -5.72
CA ASP A 96 -7.31 -5.11 -5.83
C ASP A 96 -7.51 -6.29 -4.85
N ALA A 97 -7.97 -6.05 -3.61
CA ALA A 97 -8.39 -7.12 -2.72
C ALA A 97 -9.51 -8.00 -3.32
N THR A 98 -10.50 -7.44 -4.03
CA THR A 98 -11.54 -8.23 -4.71
C THR A 98 -11.00 -9.05 -5.90
N LYS A 99 -9.96 -8.56 -6.59
CA LYS A 99 -9.25 -9.28 -7.65
C LYS A 99 -8.44 -10.44 -7.06
N GLU A 100 -7.69 -10.21 -5.99
CA GLU A 100 -6.90 -11.26 -5.30
C GLU A 100 -7.78 -12.38 -4.72
N ARG A 101 -8.92 -12.04 -4.10
CA ARG A 101 -9.93 -13.05 -3.69
C ARG A 101 -10.38 -13.91 -4.88
N ALA A 102 -10.66 -13.29 -6.03
CA ALA A 102 -11.09 -14.02 -7.22
C ALA A 102 -9.98 -14.84 -7.88
N LEU A 103 -8.70 -14.42 -7.82
CA LEU A 103 -7.55 -15.21 -8.24
C LEU A 103 -7.38 -16.49 -7.39
N LYS A 104 -7.69 -16.42 -6.10
CA LYS A 104 -7.81 -17.60 -5.21
C LYS A 104 -9.06 -18.45 -5.47
N GLY A 105 -9.95 -18.02 -6.38
CA GLY A 105 -11.21 -18.70 -6.66
C GLY A 105 -12.29 -18.49 -5.59
N LEU A 106 -12.20 -17.43 -4.78
CA LEU A 106 -13.23 -17.01 -3.81
C LEU A 106 -14.09 -15.86 -4.36
N CYS A 107 -15.31 -15.72 -3.85
CA CYS A 107 -16.13 -14.55 -4.13
C CYS A 107 -15.44 -13.27 -3.63
N GLY A 108 -15.27 -12.28 -4.51
CA GLY A 108 -14.61 -11.00 -4.23
C GLY A 108 -15.29 -10.12 -3.19
N TYR A 109 -16.50 -10.46 -2.74
CA TYR A 109 -17.13 -9.79 -1.60
C TYR A 109 -16.63 -10.41 -0.27
N PRO A 110 -15.95 -9.65 0.62
CA PRO A 110 -15.23 -10.24 1.76
C PRO A 110 -16.08 -11.03 2.77
N LEU A 111 -17.36 -10.68 2.96
CA LEU A 111 -18.27 -11.42 3.84
C LEU A 111 -18.74 -12.77 3.24
N CYS A 112 -18.29 -13.13 2.02
CA CYS A 112 -18.79 -14.29 1.28
C CYS A 112 -17.73 -15.39 1.12
N HIS A 113 -17.91 -16.46 1.91
CA HIS A 113 -17.14 -17.71 1.87
C HIS A 113 -17.37 -18.60 0.63
N ARG A 114 -18.24 -18.20 -0.31
CA ARG A 114 -18.53 -19.05 -1.49
C ARG A 114 -17.38 -19.00 -2.49
N SER A 115 -16.94 -20.17 -2.94
CA SER A 115 -15.99 -20.26 -4.04
C SER A 115 -16.65 -19.83 -5.37
N LEU A 116 -15.85 -19.25 -6.26
CA LEU A 116 -16.20 -19.06 -7.66
C LEU A 116 -16.12 -20.39 -8.43
N GLN A 117 -15.47 -21.43 -7.89
CA GLN A 117 -15.41 -22.76 -8.53
C GLN A 117 -16.76 -23.49 -8.44
N ASP A 118 -17.47 -23.36 -7.32
CA ASP A 118 -18.86 -23.83 -7.18
C ASP A 118 -19.82 -23.07 -8.10
N ALA A 119 -19.53 -21.78 -8.34
CA ALA A 119 -20.25 -20.97 -9.33
C ALA A 119 -19.79 -21.21 -10.78
N SER A 120 -18.63 -21.86 -11.00
CA SER A 120 -18.10 -22.23 -12.32
C SER A 120 -18.34 -23.69 -12.69
N LYS A 121 -18.94 -24.50 -11.80
CA LYS A 121 -19.74 -25.65 -12.25
C LYS A 121 -20.80 -25.08 -13.20
N PRO A 122 -20.82 -25.46 -14.48
CA PRO A 122 -21.88 -25.00 -15.37
C PRO A 122 -23.20 -25.58 -14.85
N VAL A 123 -24.11 -24.72 -14.39
CA VAL A 123 -25.52 -25.07 -14.22
C VAL A 123 -26.02 -25.50 -15.60
N GLY A 124 -26.08 -26.81 -15.80
CA GLY A 124 -25.92 -27.43 -17.11
C GLY A 124 -27.09 -27.15 -18.03
N LYS A 125 -26.88 -26.22 -18.98
CA LYS A 125 -27.86 -25.72 -19.95
C LYS A 125 -28.95 -24.87 -19.27
N SER A 126 -29.19 -23.68 -19.80
CA SER A 126 -30.31 -22.84 -19.40
C SER A 126 -31.63 -23.56 -19.68
N GLN A 127 -32.30 -24.05 -18.63
CA GLN A 127 -33.71 -24.42 -18.71
C GLN A 127 -34.51 -23.14 -18.97
N ILE A 128 -34.92 -22.93 -20.23
CA ILE A 128 -35.73 -21.79 -20.65
C ILE A 128 -37.17 -22.05 -20.19
N LEU A 129 -37.44 -21.84 -18.90
CA LEU A 129 -38.79 -21.73 -18.36
C LEU A 129 -39.46 -20.52 -19.01
N PHE A 130 -40.32 -20.81 -19.99
CA PHE A 130 -40.82 -19.85 -20.98
C PHE A 130 -41.52 -18.62 -20.35
N GLU A 131 -42.05 -18.80 -19.15
CA GLU A 131 -42.92 -17.89 -18.40
C GLU A 131 -42.18 -16.81 -17.57
N ARG A 132 -40.87 -16.97 -17.31
CA ARG A 132 -40.03 -15.93 -16.66
C ARG A 132 -38.69 -15.78 -17.37
N ARG A 133 -38.72 -15.14 -18.53
CA ARG A 133 -37.56 -14.94 -19.41
C ARG A 133 -36.64 -13.78 -18.99
N THR A 134 -36.30 -13.66 -17.70
CA THR A 134 -35.29 -12.72 -17.19
C THR A 134 -33.89 -13.28 -17.40
N VAL A 135 -33.30 -13.00 -18.57
CA VAL A 135 -31.89 -13.30 -18.87
C VAL A 135 -31.00 -12.36 -18.04
N SER A 136 -30.74 -12.71 -16.78
CA SER A 136 -29.78 -11.97 -15.94
C SER A 136 -28.42 -11.95 -16.65
N SER A 137 -27.92 -10.76 -16.98
CA SER A 137 -26.81 -10.62 -17.90
C SER A 137 -25.52 -11.20 -17.33
N VAL A 138 -24.90 -12.12 -18.06
CA VAL A 138 -23.62 -12.76 -17.68
C VAL A 138 -22.45 -11.75 -17.72
N LYS A 139 -22.67 -10.56 -18.30
CA LYS A 139 -21.73 -9.43 -18.34
C LYS A 139 -21.51 -8.80 -16.95
N GLY A 140 -20.71 -9.46 -16.12
CA GLY A 140 -20.24 -8.93 -14.83
C GLY A 140 -19.57 -9.97 -13.91
N ARG A 141 -19.88 -11.26 -14.07
CA ARG A 141 -19.43 -12.34 -13.16
C ARG A 141 -18.00 -12.84 -13.47
N LYS A 142 -17.00 -11.96 -13.36
CA LYS A 142 -15.58 -12.38 -13.23
C LYS A 142 -15.18 -12.64 -11.77
N TYR A 143 -15.72 -11.86 -10.83
CA TYR A 143 -15.22 -11.82 -9.44
C TYR A 143 -16.29 -12.12 -8.37
N PHE A 144 -17.58 -12.27 -8.71
CA PHE A 144 -18.66 -12.43 -7.73
C PHE A 144 -19.56 -13.63 -8.04
N CYS A 145 -19.95 -14.38 -7.00
CA CYS A 145 -20.80 -15.57 -7.13
C CYS A 145 -22.26 -15.25 -7.50
N SER A 146 -22.74 -14.04 -7.18
CA SER A 146 -24.12 -13.61 -7.44
C SER A 146 -24.22 -12.10 -7.61
N GLU A 147 -25.31 -11.65 -8.22
CA GLU A 147 -25.61 -10.24 -8.45
C GLU A 147 -25.76 -9.46 -7.13
N GLY A 148 -26.37 -10.06 -6.10
CA GLY A 148 -26.44 -9.48 -4.75
C GLY A 148 -25.07 -9.27 -4.09
N CYS A 149 -24.12 -10.19 -4.28
CA CYS A 149 -22.75 -9.99 -3.77
C CYS A 149 -22.00 -8.89 -4.55
N GLY A 150 -22.23 -8.77 -5.87
CA GLY A 150 -21.70 -7.66 -6.66
C GLY A 150 -22.28 -6.31 -6.25
N MET A 151 -23.59 -6.24 -5.99
CA MET A 151 -24.28 -5.04 -5.51
C MET A 151 -23.80 -4.64 -4.10
N ALA A 152 -23.74 -5.58 -3.16
CA ALA A 152 -23.24 -5.32 -1.80
C ALA A 152 -21.75 -4.87 -1.80
N SER A 153 -20.92 -5.49 -2.63
CA SER A 153 -19.53 -5.05 -2.84
C SER A 153 -19.45 -3.65 -3.44
N SER A 154 -20.33 -3.32 -4.39
CA SER A 154 -20.39 -1.97 -4.99
C SER A 154 -20.89 -0.90 -4.02
N ILE A 155 -21.80 -1.25 -3.09
CA ILE A 155 -22.28 -0.35 -2.03
C ILE A 155 -21.14 -0.06 -1.05
N PHE A 156 -20.45 -1.10 -0.55
CA PHE A 156 -19.29 -0.94 0.33
C PHE A 156 -18.16 -0.15 -0.34
N LYS A 157 -17.86 -0.45 -1.62
CA LYS A 157 -16.91 0.33 -2.43
C LYS A 157 -17.31 1.81 -2.52
N GLY A 158 -18.61 2.11 -2.57
CA GLY A 158 -19.15 3.47 -2.58
C GLY A 158 -19.00 4.25 -1.25
N SER A 159 -18.82 3.56 -0.12
CA SER A 159 -18.50 4.20 1.17
C SER A 159 -17.00 4.41 1.43
N LEU A 160 -16.11 3.87 0.57
CA LEU A 160 -14.66 4.04 0.71
C LEU A 160 -14.16 5.39 0.15
N GLN A 161 -13.02 5.84 0.64
CA GLN A 161 -12.38 7.06 0.14
C GLN A 161 -11.63 6.80 -1.18
N ALA A 162 -11.72 7.74 -2.12
CA ALA A 162 -11.06 7.65 -3.43
C ALA A 162 -9.52 7.67 -3.36
N TYR A 163 -8.97 8.16 -2.25
CA TYR A 163 -7.57 8.13 -1.87
C TYR A 163 -7.43 7.56 -0.46
N ARG A 164 -6.27 7.01 -0.11
CA ARG A 164 -6.06 6.42 1.22
C ARG A 164 -6.27 7.47 2.33
N PRO A 165 -7.11 7.20 3.36
CA PRO A 165 -7.41 8.15 4.42
C PRO A 165 -6.15 8.56 5.19
N MET A 166 -5.86 9.87 5.22
CA MET A 166 -4.75 10.42 5.99
C MET A 166 -5.09 10.62 7.48
N LYS A 167 -5.56 9.54 8.10
CA LYS A 167 -5.61 9.41 9.56
C LYS A 167 -4.18 9.50 10.13
N ASP A 168 -4.08 9.94 11.38
CA ASP A 168 -2.85 10.16 12.14
C ASP A 168 -1.90 11.25 11.57
N VAL A 169 -2.31 12.05 10.57
CA VAL A 169 -1.62 13.28 10.20
C VAL A 169 -2.03 14.38 11.18
N SER A 170 -1.21 14.62 12.22
CA SER A 170 -1.46 15.72 13.16
C SER A 170 -1.51 17.07 12.42
N GLU A 171 -2.30 18.00 12.94
CA GLU A 171 -2.55 19.29 12.27
C GLU A 171 -1.23 20.08 12.00
N GLU A 172 -0.22 19.85 12.84
CA GLU A 172 1.12 20.41 12.72
C GLU A 172 1.89 19.89 11.47
N MET A 173 1.62 18.66 11.01
CA MET A 173 2.24 18.11 9.80
C MET A 173 1.66 18.73 8.51
N VAL A 174 0.37 19.11 8.52
CA VAL A 174 -0.30 19.73 7.36
C VAL A 174 0.29 21.11 7.03
N ARG A 175 0.84 21.80 8.05
CA ARG A 175 1.35 23.19 7.94
C ARG A 175 2.71 23.31 7.23
N LEU A 176 3.29 22.22 6.71
CA LEU A 176 4.46 22.24 5.82
C LEU A 176 4.12 22.13 4.32
N ARG A 177 3.06 22.81 3.86
CA ARG A 177 3.01 23.22 2.45
C ARG A 177 4.07 24.31 2.24
N ALA A 178 5.17 23.98 1.56
CA ALA A 178 6.32 24.86 1.44
C ALA A 178 5.95 26.24 0.86
N PRO A 179 6.38 27.36 1.49
CA PRO A 179 6.14 28.70 0.97
C PRO A 179 6.90 28.88 -0.35
N GLY A 180 6.18 28.79 -1.46
CA GLY A 180 6.74 28.80 -2.82
C GLY A 180 6.05 27.86 -3.82
N LEU A 181 5.25 26.88 -3.36
CA LEU A 181 4.55 25.93 -4.24
C LEU A 181 3.08 26.30 -4.57
N SER A 182 2.67 27.55 -4.35
CA SER A 182 1.32 28.04 -4.65
C SER A 182 1.06 28.32 -6.15
N SER A 183 2.10 28.29 -6.99
CA SER A 183 2.04 28.59 -8.43
C SER A 183 1.94 27.35 -9.33
N LEU A 184 2.12 26.14 -8.80
CA LEU A 184 1.85 24.92 -9.55
C LEU A 184 0.34 24.65 -9.55
N THR A 185 -0.31 25.08 -10.62
CA THR A 185 -1.68 24.67 -10.95
C THR A 185 -1.75 23.13 -11.02
N PRO A 186 -2.90 22.52 -10.67
CA PRO A 186 -3.08 21.09 -10.87
C PRO A 186 -2.93 20.76 -12.35
N VAL A 187 -2.11 19.74 -12.68
CA VAL A 187 -1.91 19.27 -14.06
C VAL A 187 -3.09 18.37 -14.47
N SER A 188 -4.29 18.95 -14.40
CA SER A 188 -5.59 18.30 -14.71
C SER A 188 -6.22 18.86 -15.99
N SER A 189 -5.43 19.57 -16.82
CA SER A 189 -5.87 20.24 -18.05
C SER A 189 -5.01 19.91 -19.28
N LEU A 190 -4.08 18.95 -19.18
CA LEU A 190 -3.19 18.53 -20.28
C LEU A 190 -3.40 17.07 -20.75
N PHE A 191 -4.50 16.43 -20.32
CA PHE A 191 -4.84 15.07 -20.74
C PHE A 191 -6.35 14.89 -20.92
N PHE A 192 -6.89 15.39 -22.03
CA PHE A 192 -7.91 14.71 -22.85
C PHE A 192 -8.03 15.42 -24.21
N PRO A 193 -7.93 14.71 -25.35
CA PRO A 193 -8.39 15.18 -26.66
C PRO A 193 -9.90 15.01 -26.84
#